data_AF-A0A6L8EK76-F1
#
_entry.id   AF-A0A6L8EK76-F1
#
_cell.length_a   1.000
_cell.length_b   1.000
_cell.length_c   1.000
_cell.angle_alpha   90.00
_cell.angle_beta   90.00
_cell.angle_gamma   90.00
#
_symmetry.space_group_name_H-M   'P 1'
#
loop_
_entity.id
_entity.type
_entity.pdbx_description
1 polymer ?
#
loop_
_entity_poly.entity_id
_entity_poly.type
_entity_poly.pdbx_seq_one_letter_code
_entity_poly.pdbx_strand_id
1 'polypeptide(L)' 'EHGLSYSRFMDGLHKADIKVDRKVLAELSVNDKPAFAQLAEQARQNI' A
#
# COMPACT_ATOMS: atom_id res chain seq x y z
N GLU A 1 13.83 -0.19 7.38
CA GLU A 1 12.54 0.42 6.97
C GLU A 1 12.14 -0.22 5.64
N HIS A 2 10.91 -0.72 5.50
CA HIS A 2 10.49 -1.47 4.30
C HIS A 2 10.83 -0.63 3.05
N GLY A 3 11.73 -1.12 2.18
CA GLY A 3 12.41 -0.36 1.10
C GLY A 3 11.51 0.15 -0.04
N LEU A 4 10.26 0.49 0.28
CA LEU A 4 9.22 1.01 -0.58
C LEU A 4 8.83 2.38 -0.05
N SER A 5 9.32 3.41 -0.73
CA SER A 5 8.81 4.76 -0.52
C SER A 5 7.31 4.78 -0.78
N TYR A 6 6.58 5.59 -0.02
CA TYR A 6 5.14 5.79 -0.17
C TYR A 6 4.70 5.96 -1.64
N SER A 7 5.49 6.69 -2.44
CA SER A 7 5.23 6.86 -3.87
C SER A 7 5.29 5.55 -4.67
N ARG A 8 6.25 4.64 -4.40
CA ARG A 8 6.33 3.33 -5.06
C ARG A 8 5.18 2.42 -4.66
N PHE A 9 4.79 2.48 -3.38
CA PHE A 9 3.63 1.74 -2.90
C PHE A 9 2.35 2.23 -3.58
N MET A 10 2.14 3.55 -3.66
CA MET A 10 1.00 4.14 -4.36
C MET A 10 1.03 3.85 -5.86
N ASP A 11 2.20 3.86 -6.49
CA ASP A 11 2.38 3.50 -7.90
C ASP A 11 1.97 2.04 -8.17
N GLY A 12 2.39 1.11 -7.31
CA GLY A 12 2.00 -0.30 -7.38
C GLY A 12 0.50 -0.52 -7.16
N LEU A 13 -0.11 0.18 -6.21
CA LEU A 13 -1.57 0.15 -6.04
C LEU A 13 -2.30 0.71 -7.26
N HIS A 14 -1.80 1.79 -7.84
CA HIS A 14 -2.41 2.41 -9.00
C HIS A 14 -2.31 1.53 -10.25
N LYS A 15 -1.17 0.84 -10.44
CA LYS A 15 -0.97 -0.18 -11.49
C LYS A 15 -1.84 -1.42 -11.29
N ALA A 16 -2.12 -1.78 -10.04
CA ALA A 16 -3.07 -2.83 -9.67
C ALA A 16 -4.55 -2.39 -9.78
N ASP A 17 -4.83 -1.16 -10.24
CA ASP A 17 -6.15 -0.52 -10.27
C ASP A 17 -6.84 -0.41 -8.89
N ILE A 18 -6.05 -0.48 -7.82
CA ILE A 18 -6.54 -0.39 -6.43
C ILE A 18 -6.60 1.09 -6.02
N LYS A 19 -7.80 1.67 -6.08
CA LYS A 19 -8.05 3.00 -5.52
C LYS A 19 -8.17 2.94 -4.00
N VAL A 20 -7.10 3.35 -3.33
CA VAL A 20 -7.06 3.53 -1.87
C VAL A 20 -6.82 4.99 -1.52
N ASP A 21 -7.57 5.49 -0.54
CA ASP A 21 -7.36 6.84 -0.03
C ASP A 21 -6.15 6.88 0.90
N ARG A 22 -5.27 7.85 0.69
CA ARG A 22 -4.05 8.03 1.48
C ARG A 22 -4.30 8.14 2.99
N LYS A 23 -5.41 8.76 3.39
CA LYS A 23 -5.75 8.95 4.81
C LYS A 23 -6.11 7.61 5.44
N VAL A 24 -7.01 6.88 4.77
CA VAL A 24 -7.44 5.55 5.17
C VAL A 24 -6.25 4.60 5.20
N LEU A 25 -5.34 4.65 4.22
CA LEU A 25 -4.13 3.83 4.21
C LEU A 25 -3.24 4.08 5.43
N ALA A 26 -3.01 5.34 5.79
CA ALA A 26 -2.19 5.68 6.94
C ALA A 26 -2.83 5.15 8.24
N GLU A 27 -4.14 5.28 8.38
CA GLU A 27 -4.86 4.71 9.53
C GLU A 27 -4.85 3.19 9.51
N LEU A 28 -5.01 2.56 8.34
CA LEU A 28 -4.99 1.11 8.15
C LEU A 28 -3.62 0.52 8.45
N SER A 29 -2.53 1.20 8.07
CA SER A 29 -1.15 0.82 8.39
C SER A 29 -0.91 0.69 9.90
N VAL A 30 -1.57 1.55 10.68
CA VAL A 30 -1.39 1.64 12.13
C VAL A 30 -2.38 0.75 12.88
N ASN A 31 -3.65 0.75 12.45
CA ASN A 31 -4.72 -0.02 13.09
C ASN A 31 -4.73 -1.49 12.65
N ASP A 32 -4.45 -1.76 11.37
CA ASP A 32 -4.66 -3.06 10.75
C ASP A 32 -3.46 -3.48 9.87
N LYS A 33 -2.39 -3.85 10.57
CA LYS A 33 -1.15 -4.37 9.97
C LYS A 33 -1.35 -5.54 9.00
N PRO A 34 -2.22 -6.55 9.25
CA PRO A 34 -2.39 -7.64 8.31
C PRO A 34 -3.04 -7.20 7.00
N ALA A 35 -4.06 -6.32 7.05
CA ALA A 35 -4.66 -5.76 5.84
C ALA A 35 -3.65 -4.89 5.06
N PHE A 36 -2.87 -4.07 5.75
CA PHE A 36 -1.81 -3.29 5.12
C PHE A 36 -0.73 -4.17 4.48
N ALA A 37 -0.37 -5.29 5.10
CA ALA A 37 0.60 -6.23 4.55
C ALA A 37 0.13 -6.82 3.22
N GLN A 38 -1.15 -7.21 3.11
CA GLN A 38 -1.71 -7.70 1.84
C GLN A 38 -1.71 -6.61 0.76
N LEU A 39 -2.10 -5.38 1.09
CA LEU A 39 -2.03 -4.25 0.15
C LEU A 39 -0.59 -3.97 -0.28
N ALA A 40 0.37 -4.07 0.64
CA ALA A 40 1.79 -3.89 0.35
C ALA A 40 2.36 -5.00 -0.52
N GLU A 41 1.87 -6.22 -0.38
CA GLU A 41 2.25 -7.33 -1.24
C GLU A 41 1.68 -7.15 -2.65
N GLN A 42 0.40 -6.80 -2.77
CA GLN A 42 -0.26 -6.51 -4.04
C GLN A 42 0.39 -5.32 -4.76
N ALA A 43 0.68 -4.25 -4.02
CA ALA A 43 1.43 -3.13 -4.54
C ALA A 43 2.81 -3.60 -5.02
N ARG A 44 3.55 -4.38 -4.22
CA ARG A 44 4.89 -4.89 -4.53
C ARG A 44 4.95 -5.80 -5.77
N GLN A 45 3.90 -6.56 -6.03
CA GLN A 45 3.76 -7.36 -7.26
C GLN A 45 3.59 -6.50 -8.51
N ASN A 46 3.12 -5.26 -8.35
CA ASN A 46 2.76 -4.35 -9.44
C ASN A 46 3.68 -3.12 -9.54
N ILE A 47 4.89 -3.13 -8.97
CA ILE A 47 5.84 -1.98 -9.02
C ILE A 47 6.73 -2.06 -10.24
#